data_AF-A0A2E7MC62-F1
#
_entry.id   AF-A0A2E7MC62-F1
#
_cell.length_a   1.000
_cell.length_b   1.000
_cell.length_c   1.000
_cell.angle_alpha   90.00
_cell.angle_beta   90.00
_cell.angle_gamma   90.00
#
_symmetry.space_group_name_H-M   'P 1'
#
loop_
_entity.id
_entity.type
_entity.pdbx_description
1 polymer ?
#
loop_
_entity_poly.entity_id
_entity_poly.type
_entity_poly.pdbx_seq_one_letter_code
_entity_poly.pdbx_strand_id
1 'polypeptide(L)' 'MRDMVSFPQIEQILEILDDADINRELIEIPLGAKDPGGIEDLGSGKVRLTVPATGDFDSWLEKISDQLLRALGELN' A
#
# COMPACT_ATOMS: atom_id res chain seq x y z
N MET A 1 9.97 -19.74 -4.26
CA MET A 1 9.41 -19.35 -2.95
C MET A 1 8.43 -18.24 -3.25
N ARG A 2 7.19 -18.25 -2.74
CA ARG A 2 6.29 -17.10 -2.91
C ARG A 2 6.78 -16.06 -1.92
N ASP A 3 7.29 -14.93 -2.39
CA ASP A 3 7.54 -13.77 -1.52
C ASP A 3 6.17 -13.32 -0.98
N MET A 4 5.94 -13.63 0.29
CA MET A 4 4.70 -13.31 0.99
C MET A 4 4.90 -11.99 1.71
N VAL A 5 3.89 -11.14 1.65
CA VAL A 5 3.87 -9.91 2.46
C VAL A 5 3.87 -10.31 3.93
N SER A 6 4.83 -9.78 4.67
CA SER A 6 4.97 -10.07 6.10
C SER A 6 4.04 -9.20 6.94
N PHE A 7 3.67 -9.66 8.13
CA PHE A 7 2.81 -8.90 9.04
C PHE A 7 3.38 -7.50 9.39
N PRO A 8 4.69 -7.33 9.68
CA PRO A 8 5.25 -6.00 9.95
C PRO A 8 5.12 -5.03 8.78
N GLN A 9 5.21 -5.52 7.53
CA GLN A 9 5.00 -4.67 6.35
C GLN A 9 3.55 -4.20 6.27
N ILE A 10 2.60 -5.08 6.57
CA ILE A 10 1.17 -4.72 6.62
C ILE A 10 0.94 -3.68 7.70
N GLU A 11 1.49 -3.88 8.91
CA GLU A 11 1.36 -2.91 10.01
C GLU A 11 1.88 -1.53 9.63
N GLN A 12 3.07 -1.44 9.00
CA GLN A 12 3.61 -0.15 8.54
C GLN A 12 2.72 0.54 7.50
N ILE A 13 2.14 -0.22 6.56
CA ILE A 13 1.21 0.36 5.58
C ILE A 13 -0.06 0.89 6.27
N LEU A 14 -0.58 0.15 7.26
CA LEU A 14 -1.76 0.57 8.00
C LEU A 14 -1.46 1.80 8.88
N GLU A 15 -0.28 1.89 9.49
CA GLU A 15 0.13 3.04 10.29
C GLU A 15 0.12 4.36 9.49
N ILE A 16 0.52 4.32 8.22
CA ILE A 16 0.43 5.49 7.30
C ILE A 16 -1.03 5.93 7.11
N LEU A 17 -1.97 4.99 7.04
CA LEU A 17 -3.39 5.31 6.89
C LEU A 17 -3.96 5.88 8.19
N ASP A 18 -3.58 5.33 9.34
CA ASP A 18 -3.98 5.84 10.65
C ASP A 18 -3.48 7.26 10.90
N ASP A 19 -2.22 7.58 10.55
CA ASP A 19 -1.66 8.93 10.68
C ASP A 19 -2.41 9.95 9.79
N ALA A 20 -2.92 9.48 8.65
CA ALA A 20 -3.71 10.27 7.71
C ALA A 20 -5.23 10.28 8.00
N ASP A 21 -5.69 9.63 9.08
CA ASP A 21 -7.13 9.45 9.42
C ASP A 21 -7.95 8.78 8.29
N ILE A 22 -7.32 7.90 7.49
CA ILE A 22 -7.93 7.18 6.38
C ILE A 22 -8.43 5.81 6.84
N ASN A 23 -9.66 5.45 6.43
CA ASN A 23 -10.22 4.14 6.76
C ASN A 23 -9.42 3.01 6.07
N ARG A 24 -8.92 2.07 6.87
CA ARG A 24 -8.21 0.85 6.45
C ARG A 24 -9.02 -0.04 5.50
N GLU A 25 -10.34 0.09 5.46
CA GLU A 25 -11.21 -0.63 4.52
C GLU A 25 -11.04 -0.14 3.07
N LEU A 26 -10.49 1.05 2.88
CA LEU A 26 -10.22 1.62 1.56
C LEU A 26 -8.95 1.07 0.91
N ILE A 27 -8.16 0.26 1.63
CA ILE A 27 -6.97 -0.39 1.09
C ILE A 27 -7.13 -1.90 0.98
N GLU A 28 -6.64 -2.49 -0.11
CA GLU A 28 -6.46 -3.93 -0.25
C GLU A 28 -4.97 -4.27 -0.34
N ILE A 29 -4.48 -5.11 0.59
CA ILE A 29 -3.09 -5.57 0.60
C ILE A 29 -3.08 -7.08 0.32
N PRO A 30 -2.86 -7.52 -0.93
CA PRO A 30 -2.76 -8.94 -1.23
C PRO A 30 -1.53 -9.55 -0.55
N LEU A 31 -1.68 -10.75 0.02
CA LEU A 31 -0.57 -11.48 0.65
C LEU A 31 0.53 -11.90 -0.34
N GLY A 32 0.24 -11.90 -1.64
CA GLY A 32 1.23 -12.18 -2.67
C GLY A 32 1.95 -10.91 -3.09
N ALA A 33 3.25 -10.83 -2.79
CA ALA A 33 4.09 -9.79 -3.36
C ALA A 33 4.26 -10.02 -4.88
N LYS A 34 4.40 -8.94 -5.64
CA LYS A 34 4.57 -8.98 -7.09
C LYS A 34 5.70 -8.05 -7.49
N ASP A 35 6.42 -8.36 -8.57
CA ASP A 35 7.41 -7.46 -9.16
C ASP A 35 6.96 -7.05 -10.58
N PRO A 36 6.74 -5.75 -10.84
CA PRO A 36 6.79 -4.63 -9.90
C PRO A 36 5.60 -4.62 -8.93
N GLY A 37 5.85 -4.16 -7.71
CA GLY A 37 4.81 -3.72 -6.77
C GLY A 37 4.26 -2.34 -7.15
N GLY A 38 3.20 -1.89 -6.49
CA GLY A 38 2.59 -0.60 -6.78
C GLY A 38 1.19 -0.43 -6.22
N ILE A 39 0.54 0.65 -6.64
CA ILE A 39 -0.83 1.00 -6.27
C ILE A 39 -1.71 0.88 -7.51
N GLU A 40 -2.86 0.24 -7.35
CA GLU A 40 -3.90 0.11 -8.35
C GLU A 40 -5.18 0.71 -7.79
N ASP A 41 -5.74 1.71 -8.46
CA ASP A 41 -7.05 2.26 -8.12
C ASP A 41 -8.14 1.24 -8.50
N LEU A 42 -8.98 0.88 -7.54
CA LEU A 42 -10.08 -0.07 -7.73
C LEU A 42 -11.42 0.62 -8.00
N GLY A 43 -11.45 1.96 -7.97
CA GLY A 43 -12.62 2.79 -8.00
C GLY A 43 -13.33 2.91 -6.64
N SER A 44 -14.28 3.83 -6.57
CA SER A 44 -15.09 4.11 -5.36
C SER A 44 -14.26 4.55 -4.14
N GLY A 45 -13.11 5.18 -4.37
CA GLY A 45 -12.18 5.60 -3.31
C GLY A 45 -11.37 4.46 -2.68
N LYS A 46 -11.36 3.28 -3.30
CA LYS A 46 -10.59 2.11 -2.84
C LYS A 46 -9.36 1.88 -3.70
N VAL A 47 -8.25 1.48 -3.08
CA VAL A 47 -7.00 1.17 -3.77
C VAL A 47 -6.45 -0.18 -3.35
N ARG A 48 -5.71 -0.82 -4.24
CA ARG A 48 -4.93 -2.02 -3.94
C ARG A 48 -3.45 -1.68 -3.91
N LEU A 49 -2.80 -1.95 -2.79
CA LEU A 49 -1.37 -1.75 -2.62
C LEU A 49 -0.67 -3.12 -2.63
N THR A 50 0.07 -3.37 -3.70
CA THR A 50 0.85 -4.60 -3.88
C THR A 50 2.31 -4.33 -3.53
N VAL A 51 2.82 -5.00 -2.50
CA VAL A 51 4.22 -4.89 -2.07
C VAL A 51 5.15 -5.52 -3.13
N PRO A 52 6.27 -4.87 -3.46
CA PRO A 52 7.25 -5.42 -4.39
C PRO A 52 7.89 -6.68 -3.81
N ALA A 53 8.07 -7.71 -4.65
CA ALA A 53 8.75 -8.95 -4.22
C ALA A 53 10.28 -8.78 -4.08
N THR A 54 10.84 -7.70 -4.62
CA THR A 54 12.28 -7.41 -4.57
C THR A 54 12.53 -5.96 -4.13
N GLY A 55 13.72 -5.71 -3.59
CA GLY A 55 14.14 -4.38 -3.14
C GLY A 55 13.88 -4.11 -1.66
N ASP A 56 14.19 -2.88 -1.25
CA ASP A 56 14.02 -2.40 0.12
C ASP A 56 12.60 -1.89 0.32
N PHE A 57 11.88 -2.46 1.29
CA PHE A 57 10.47 -2.16 1.55
C PHE A 57 10.28 -0.73 2.05
N ASP A 58 11.04 -0.31 3.06
CA ASP A 58 10.96 1.02 3.65
C ASP A 58 11.19 2.11 2.59
N SER A 59 12.28 1.99 1.83
CA SER A 59 12.60 2.91 0.73
C SER A 59 11.53 2.93 -0.38
N TRP A 60 10.83 1.81 -0.59
CA TRP A 60 9.73 1.74 -1.54
C TRP A 60 8.45 2.38 -0.97
N LEU A 61 8.16 2.10 0.30
CA LEU A 61 6.99 2.61 1.01
C LEU A 61 7.05 4.14 1.10
N GLU A 62 8.21 4.71 1.41
CA GLU A 62 8.43 6.16 1.42
C GLU A 62 8.19 6.81 0.04
N LYS A 63 8.48 6.12 -1.06
CA LYS A 63 8.27 6.64 -2.42
C LYS A 63 6.82 6.57 -2.88
N ILE A 64 6.08 5.58 -2.38
CA ILE A 64 4.71 5.30 -2.81
C ILE A 64 3.66 5.88 -1.85
N SER A 65 4.04 6.22 -0.61
CA SER A 65 3.14 6.75 0.43
C SER A 65 2.41 8.03 -0.02
N ASP A 66 3.12 8.99 -0.60
CA ASP A 66 2.49 10.21 -1.15
C ASP A 66 1.49 9.88 -2.28
N GLN A 67 1.80 8.89 -3.13
CA GLN A 67 0.88 8.43 -4.18
C GLN A 67 -0.34 7.69 -3.59
N LEU A 68 -0.14 6.91 -2.52
CA LEU A 68 -1.20 6.22 -1.79
C LEU A 68 -2.19 7.20 -1.18
N LEU A 69 -1.69 8.19 -0.47
CA LEU A 69 -2.51 9.22 0.16
C LEU A 69 -3.26 10.05 -0.90
N ARG A 70 -2.64 10.35 -2.04
CA ARG A 70 -3.32 11.03 -3.16
C ARG A 70 -4.44 10.20 -3.77
N ALA A 71 -4.22 8.90 -3.93
CA ALA A 71 -5.21 8.00 -4.52
C ALA A 71 -6.41 7.76 -3.58
N LEU A 72 -6.15 7.68 -2.27
CA LEU A 72 -7.18 7.51 -1.24
C LEU A 72 -7.90 8.80 -0.87
N GLY A 73 -7.20 9.93 -0.99
CA GLY A 73 -7.65 11.23 -0.53
C GLY A 73 -8.27 12.12 -1.60
N GLU A 74 -8.69 11.58 -2.77
CA GLU A 74 -9.21 12.31 -3.95
C GLU A 74 -9.07 13.82 -3.79
N LEU A 75 -7.88 14.34 -4.11
CA LEU A 75 -7.61 15.79 -4.10
C LEU A 75 -8.62 16.45 -5.06
N ASN A 76 -9.70 16.95 -4.47
CA ASN A 76 -10.60 17.93 -5.05
C ASN A 76 -9.88 19.27 -5.23
#